data_AF-A0A8T3NXB6-F1
#
_entry.id   AF-A0A8T3NXB6-F1
#
_cell.length_a   1.000
_cell.length_b   1.000
_cell.length_c   1.000
_cell.angle_alpha   90.00
_cell.angle_beta   90.00
_cell.angle_gamma   90.00
#
_symmetry.space_group_name_H-M   'P 1'
#
loop_
_entity.id
_entity.type
_entity.pdbx_description
1 polymer ?
#
loop_
_entity_poly.entity_id
_entity_poly.type
_entity_poly.pdbx_seq_one_letter_code
_entity_poly.pdbx_strand_id
1 'polypeptide(L)'
;KKGVARAIEEVARSLGNTPTVCRQCYVHPGIIDAYLDGTMVRAARQRVAEELARDTPGSITDTEERAVLRLLHKRLSQAQSETGKGGRQTSKAG
;
A
#
# COMPACT_ATOMS: atom_id res chain seq x y z
N LYS A 1 9.31 4.36 -10.00
CA LYS A 1 8.91 3.56 -11.19
C LYS A 1 9.53 2.16 -11.25
N LYS A 2 10.80 1.94 -10.84
CA LYS A 2 11.47 0.61 -10.91
C LYS A 2 10.75 -0.52 -10.14
N GLY A 3 10.14 -0.22 -8.99
CA GLY A 3 9.40 -1.22 -8.20
C GLY A 3 8.16 -1.78 -8.90
N VAL A 4 7.39 -0.92 -9.59
CA VAL A 4 6.19 -1.33 -10.33
C VAL A 4 6.56 -2.23 -11.52
N ALA A 5 7.62 -1.88 -12.27
CA ALA A 5 8.09 -2.69 -13.39
C ALA A 5 8.48 -4.10 -12.94
N ARG A 6 9.26 -4.21 -11.85
CA ARG A 6 9.65 -5.48 -11.26
C ARG A 6 8.45 -6.32 -10.80
N ALA A 7 7.49 -5.71 -10.11
CA ALA A 7 6.29 -6.41 -9.65
C ALA A 7 5.49 -6.98 -10.83
N ILE A 8 5.35 -6.20 -11.91
CA ILE A 8 4.68 -6.65 -13.13
C ILE A 8 5.45 -7.81 -13.78
N GLU A 9 6.78 -7.75 -13.83
CA GLU A 9 7.60 -8.83 -14.40
C GLU A 9 7.49 -10.13 -13.60
N GLU A 10 7.45 -10.05 -12.27
CA GLU A 10 7.26 -11.21 -11.39
C GLU A 10 5.87 -11.83 -11.57
N VAL A 11 4.81 -11.03 -11.63
CA VAL A 11 3.45 -11.52 -11.87
C VAL A 11 3.32 -12.10 -13.27
N ALA A 12 3.86 -11.43 -14.28
CA ALA A 12 3.86 -11.93 -15.66
C ALA A 12 4.53 -13.31 -15.73
N ARG A 13 5.68 -13.49 -15.07
CA ARG A 13 6.37 -14.78 -14.98
C ARG A 13 5.52 -15.85 -14.28
N SER A 14 4.88 -15.50 -13.16
CA SER A 14 4.03 -16.44 -12.41
C SER A 14 2.80 -16.88 -13.20
N LEU A 15 2.25 -16.00 -14.05
CA LEU A 15 1.07 -16.28 -14.88
C LEU A 15 1.44 -16.86 -16.26
N GLY A 16 2.73 -17.00 -16.58
CA GLY A 16 3.18 -17.46 -17.89
C GLY A 16 2.92 -16.46 -19.04
N ASN A 17 2.79 -15.17 -18.72
CA ASN A 17 2.47 -14.10 -19.66
C ASN A 17 3.64 -13.13 -19.86
N THR A 18 3.58 -12.27 -20.88
CA THR A 18 4.54 -11.17 -21.04
C THR A 18 4.18 -9.99 -20.13
N PRO A 19 5.16 -9.15 -19.72
CA PRO A 19 4.89 -7.94 -18.93
C PRO A 19 3.91 -6.97 -19.62
N THR A 20 3.87 -6.97 -20.95
CA THR A 20 2.93 -6.17 -21.74
C THR A 20 1.50 -6.68 -21.57
N VAL A 21 1.28 -7.98 -21.72
CA VAL A 21 -0.04 -8.61 -21.51
C VAL A 21 -0.49 -8.47 -20.05
N CYS A 22 0.44 -8.62 -19.09
CA CYS A 22 0.14 -8.41 -17.68
C CYS A 22 -0.38 -6.99 -17.40
N ARG A 23 0.25 -5.97 -17.99
CA ARG A 23 -0.19 -4.57 -17.87
C ARG A 23 -1.54 -4.29 -18.53
N GLN A 24 -1.82 -4.93 -19.66
CA GLN A 24 -3.03 -4.63 -20.43
C GLN A 24 -4.25 -5.38 -19.94
N CYS A 25 -4.08 -6.64 -19.51
CA CYS A 25 -5.21 -7.53 -19.22
C CYS A 25 -5.47 -7.76 -17.73
N TYR A 26 -4.47 -7.56 -16.87
CA TYR A 26 -4.56 -7.94 -15.45
C TYR A 26 -4.43 -6.76 -14.48
N VAL A 27 -3.78 -5.67 -14.89
CA VAL A 27 -3.51 -4.53 -14.01
C VAL A 27 -4.27 -3.30 -14.51
N HIS A 28 -5.24 -2.85 -13.72
CA HIS A 28 -5.91 -1.59 -14.00
C HIS A 28 -4.94 -0.40 -13.78
N PRO A 29 -4.82 0.55 -14.73
CA PRO A 29 -3.84 1.65 -14.64
C PRO A 29 -3.99 2.49 -13.36
N GLY A 30 -5.24 2.72 -12.92
CA GLY A 30 -5.52 3.42 -11.66
C GLY A 30 -4.93 2.77 -10.40
N ILE A 31 -4.62 1.47 -10.41
CA ILE A 31 -3.91 0.81 -9.30
C ILE A 31 -2.44 1.25 -9.26
N ILE A 32 -1.81 1.39 -10.42
CA ILE A 32 -0.43 1.88 -10.51
C ILE A 32 -0.38 3.34 -10.05
N ASP A 33 -1.34 4.15 -10.48
CA ASP A 33 -1.42 5.56 -10.07
C ASP A 33 -1.64 5.68 -8.57
N ALA A 34 -2.58 4.92 -8.00
CA ALA A 34 -2.86 4.88 -6.56
C ALA A 34 -1.68 4.38 -5.71
N TYR A 35 -0.82 3.54 -6.29
CA TYR A 35 0.42 3.11 -5.64
C TYR A 35 1.48 4.21 -5.68
N LEU A 36 1.60 4.92 -6.81
CA LEU A 36 2.61 5.96 -7.01
C LEU A 36 2.32 7.25 -6.23
N ASP A 37 1.05 7.62 -6.07
CA ASP A 37 0.62 8.81 -5.33
C ASP A 37 0.40 8.54 -3.82
N GLY A 38 0.50 7.28 -3.39
CA GLY A 38 0.31 6.83 -2.02
C GLY A 38 -1.16 6.74 -1.56
N THR A 39 -2.13 6.97 -2.45
CA THR A 39 -3.57 6.85 -2.18
C THR A 39 -3.93 5.45 -1.70
N MET A 40 -3.29 4.41 -2.24
CA MET A 40 -3.53 3.01 -1.85
C MET A 40 -3.19 2.76 -0.37
N VAL A 41 -2.08 3.32 0.12
CA VAL A 41 -1.67 3.20 1.52
C VAL A 41 -2.62 3.95 2.44
N ARG A 42 -3.11 5.14 2.01
CA ARG A 42 -4.10 5.92 2.77
C ARG A 42 -5.44 5.18 2.86
N ALA A 43 -5.93 4.65 1.75
CA ALA A 43 -7.17 3.88 1.68
C ALA A 43 -7.09 2.62 2.56
N ALA A 44 -5.95 1.91 2.54
CA ALA A 44 -5.74 0.74 3.40
C ALA A 44 -5.83 1.10 4.89
N ARG A 45 -5.21 2.21 5.32
CA ARG A 45 -5.31 2.66 6.72
C ARG A 45 -6.72 3.03 7.12
N GLN A 46 -7.43 3.74 6.24
CA GLN A 46 -8.81 4.16 6.49
C GLN A 46 -9.72 2.93 6.66
N ARG A 47 -9.61 1.95 5.77
CA ARG A 47 -10.33 0.67 5.88
C ARG A 47 -10.06 -0.04 7.19
N VAL A 48 -8.80 -0.09 7.63
CA VAL A 48 -8.43 -0.72 8.92
C VAL A 48 -9.00 0.05 10.11
N ALA A 49 -9.01 1.39 10.06
CA ALA A 49 -9.59 2.22 11.11
C ALA A 49 -11.11 2.04 11.19
N GLU A 50 -11.80 2.00 10.04
CA GLU A 50 -13.23 1.74 9.95
C GLU A 50 -13.58 0.34 10.48
N GLU A 51 -12.80 -0.68 10.13
CA GLU A 51 -13.02 -2.04 10.62
C GLU A 51 -12.76 -2.17 12.13
N LEU A 52 -11.78 -1.45 12.66
CA LEU A 52 -11.52 -1.40 14.10
C LEU A 52 -12.64 -0.66 14.86
N ALA A 53 -13.29 0.30 14.22
CA ALA A 53 -14.40 1.08 14.79
C ALA A 53 -15.76 0.38 14.67
N ARG A 54 -15.91 -0.57 13.72
CA ARG A 54 -17.10 -1.41 13.61
C ARG A 54 -17.13 -2.41 14.76
N ASP A 55 -18.11 -2.25 15.65
CA ASP A 55 -18.45 -3.23 16.68
C ASP A 55 -19.65 -4.08 16.19
N THR A 56 -19.52 -4.64 14.98
CA THR A 56 -20.62 -5.34 14.30
C THR A 56 -20.46 -6.85 14.47
N PRO A 57 -21.49 -7.58 14.95
CA PRO A 57 -21.48 -9.05 14.98
C PRO A 57 -21.26 -9.62 13.56
N GLY A 58 -20.17 -10.36 13.36
CA GLY A 58 -19.77 -10.92 12.07
C GLY A 58 -18.68 -10.13 11.31
N SER A 59 -18.28 -8.96 11.80
CA SER A 59 -17.02 -8.30 11.43
C SER A 59 -15.91 -8.91 12.28
N ILE A 60 -14.92 -9.56 11.64
CA ILE A 60 -13.64 -9.98 12.24
C ILE A 60 -13.79 -10.36 13.73
N THR A 61 -14.55 -11.43 13.96
CA THR A 61 -15.02 -11.81 15.30
C THR A 61 -13.90 -12.35 16.19
N ASP A 62 -12.69 -12.53 15.66
CA ASP A 62 -11.57 -13.07 16.40
C ASP A 62 -10.67 -11.98 17.01
N THR A 63 -10.31 -12.19 18.28
CA THR A 63 -9.48 -11.25 19.04
C THR A 63 -8.09 -11.09 18.42
N GLU A 64 -7.59 -12.15 17.78
CA GLU A 64 -6.25 -12.21 17.20
C GLU A 64 -6.21 -11.41 15.89
N GLU A 65 -7.22 -11.55 15.02
CA GLU A 65 -7.33 -10.76 13.79
C GLU A 65 -7.37 -9.25 14.10
N ARG A 66 -8.13 -8.82 15.12
CA ARG A 66 -8.15 -7.41 15.58
C ARG A 66 -6.79 -6.97 16.13
N ALA A 67 -6.06 -7.84 16.81
CA ALA A 67 -4.71 -7.54 17.29
C ALA A 67 -3.73 -7.33 16.12
N VAL A 68 -3.81 -8.17 15.08
CA VAL A 68 -3.01 -8.05 13.86
C VAL A 68 -3.34 -6.76 13.12
N LEU A 69 -4.61 -6.42 12.95
CA LEU A 69 -5.02 -5.17 12.31
C LEU A 69 -4.49 -3.93 13.06
N ARG A 70 -4.55 -3.93 14.40
CA ARG A 70 -3.96 -2.85 15.22
C ARG A 70 -2.45 -2.73 15.02
N LEU A 71 -1.74 -3.86 14.99
CA LEU A 71 -0.30 -3.89 14.74
C LEU A 71 0.04 -3.33 13.35
N LEU A 72 -0.66 -3.79 12.31
CA LEU A 72 -0.45 -3.33 10.94
C LEU A 72 -0.79 -1.85 10.78
N HIS A 73 -1.87 -1.37 11.38
CA HIS A 73 -2.24 0.05 11.39
C HIS A 73 -1.14 0.92 12.01
N LYS A 74 -0.58 0.49 13.14
CA LYS A 74 0.53 1.19 13.83
C LYS A 74 1.78 1.24 12.95
N ARG A 75 2.17 0.11 12.36
CA ARG A 75 3.36 0.04 11.49
C ARG A 75 3.22 0.86 10.22
N LEU A 76 2.06 0.77 9.57
CA LEU A 76 1.77 1.59 8.41
C LEU A 76 1.92 3.06 8.76
N SER A 77 1.33 3.51 9.88
CA SER A 77 1.41 4.90 10.37
C SER A 77 2.85 5.39 10.60
N GLN A 78 3.69 4.57 11.23
CA GLN A 78 5.11 4.87 11.50
C GLN A 78 5.95 5.01 10.21
N ALA A 79 5.78 4.11 9.24
CA ALA A 79 6.56 4.11 8.00
C ALA A 79 6.41 5.41 7.17
N GLN A 80 5.28 6.13 7.28
CA GLN A 80 5.12 7.43 6.60
C GLN A 80 5.74 8.61 7.38
N SER A 81 5.87 8.49 8.70
CA SER A 81 6.56 9.51 9.51
C SER A 81 8.08 9.52 9.25
N GLU A 82 8.62 8.38 8.80
CA GLU A 82 10.03 8.21 8.43
C GLU A 82 10.31 8.69 7.01
N THR A 83 9.41 8.43 6.04
CA THR A 83 9.58 8.91 4.65
C THR A 83 9.43 10.43 4.52
N GLY A 84 8.82 11.12 5.48
CA GLY A 84 8.71 12.58 5.51
C GLY A 84 9.93 13.33 6.10
N LYS A 85 10.89 12.65 6.73
CA LYS A 85 12.04 13.29 7.43
C LYS A 85 13.30 13.50 6.57
N GLY A 86 13.32 13.07 5.30
CA GLY A 86 14.48 13.15 4.42
C GLY A 86 14.65 14.44 3.60
N GLY A 87 13.82 15.47 3.80
CA GLY A 87 13.72 16.62 2.90
C GLY A 87 13.91 17.99 3.54
N ARG A 88 14.92 18.20 4.40
CA ARG A 88 15.30 19.57 4.82
C ARG A 88 16.77 19.69 5.23
N GLN A 89 17.64 19.83 4.24
CA GLN A 89 19.00 20.43 4.22
C GLN A 89 19.60 19.97 2.89
N THR A 90 19.76 20.79 1.86
CA THR A 90 20.59 21.99 1.79
C THR A 90 20.06 22.96 0.74
N SER A 91 19.87 24.22 1.10
CA SER A 91 19.73 25.30 0.12
C SER A 91 20.19 26.62 0.75
N LYS A 92 21.40 27.02 0.33
CA LYS A 92 21.73 28.35 -0.21
C LYS A 92 22.35 29.42 0.72
N ALA A 93 23.25 30.14 0.04
CA ALA A 93 23.91 31.42 0.34
C ALA A 93 25.22 31.27 1.12
N GLY A 94 26.37 31.70 0.61
CA GLY A 94 26.74 32.40 -0.61
C GLY A 94 28.26 32.59 -0.62
#